data_AF-A0A2V6GN20-F1
#
_entry.id   AF-A0A2V6GN20-F1
#
_cell.length_a   1.000
_cell.length_b   1.000
_cell.length_c   1.000
_cell.angle_alpha   90.00
_cell.angle_beta   90.00
_cell.angle_gamma   90.00
#
_symmetry.space_group_name_H-M   'P 1'
#
loop_
_entity.id
_entity.type
_entity.pdbx_description
1 polymer ?
#
loop_
_entity_poly.entity_id
_entity_poly.type
_entity_poly.pdbx_seq_one_letter_code
_entity_poly.pdbx_strand_id
1 'polypeptide(L)' 'MLAEAEATAARPNLRRLSLANDFVQSCLKPAWSPYETQYLPEREADRERKRCAAVKIRIAELHAQITL' A
#
# COMPACT_ATOMS: atom_id res chain seq x y z
N MET A 1 -2.18 4.64 9.39
CA MET A 1 -2.37 3.34 8.72
C MET A 1 -1.21 2.36 8.96
N LEU A 2 0.03 2.56 8.48
CA LEU A 2 1.14 1.63 8.79
C LEU A 2 1.52 1.66 10.29
N ALA A 3 1.81 2.84 10.83
CA ALA A 3 2.18 3.01 12.25
C ALA A 3 1.12 2.46 13.22
N GLU A 4 -0.18 2.56 12.89
CA GLU A 4 -1.27 1.97 13.69
C GLU A 4 -1.24 0.43 13.65
N ALA A 5 -0.98 -0.15 12.48
CA ALA A 5 -0.86 -1.59 12.32
C ALA A 5 0.39 -2.15 13.02
N GLU A 6 1.47 -1.37 13.07
CA GLU A 6 2.68 -1.70 13.84
C GLU A 6 2.46 -1.57 15.34
N ALA A 7 1.73 -0.53 15.79
CA ALA A 7 1.41 -0.33 17.20
C ALA A 7 0.41 -1.37 17.73
N THR A 8 -0.51 -1.82 16.88
CA THR A 8 -1.53 -2.82 17.22
C THR A 8 -1.55 -3.89 16.14
N ALA A 9 -0.58 -4.81 16.23
CA ALA A 9 -0.40 -5.95 15.32
C ALA A 9 -1.52 -6.99 15.46
N ALA A 10 -2.75 -6.57 15.17
CA ALA A 10 -3.93 -7.40 15.15
C ALA A 10 -4.33 -7.72 13.69
N ARG A 11 -4.80 -8.94 13.44
CA ARG A 11 -5.21 -9.39 12.10
C ARG A 11 -6.17 -8.42 11.38
N PRO A 12 -7.19 -7.82 12.03
CA PRO A 12 -8.06 -6.85 11.36
C PRO A 12 -7.34 -5.58 10.90
N ASN A 13 -6.36 -5.10 11.66
CA ASN A 13 -5.59 -3.90 11.34
C ASN A 13 -4.68 -4.13 10.14
N LEU A 14 -4.03 -5.31 10.07
CA LEU A 14 -3.21 -5.70 8.92
C LEU A 14 -4.05 -5.90 7.67
N ARG A 15 -5.25 -6.48 7.78
CA ARG A 15 -6.18 -6.58 6.65
C ARG A 15 -6.60 -5.20 6.14
N ARG A 16 -6.94 -4.26 7.04
CA ARG A 16 -7.28 -2.88 6.66
C ARG A 16 -6.11 -2.17 5.99
N LEU A 17 -4.90 -2.35 6.51
CA LEU A 17 -3.68 -1.81 5.92
C LEU A 17 -3.42 -2.38 4.52
N SER A 18 -3.58 -3.69 4.34
CA SER A 18 -3.42 -4.33 3.02
C SER A 18 -4.40 -3.75 2.00
N LEU A 19 -5.69 -3.65 2.35
CA LEU A 19 -6.72 -3.09 1.47
C LEU A 19 -6.42 -1.64 1.08
N ALA A 20 -6.00 -0.81 2.03
CA ALA A 20 -5.64 0.57 1.75
C ALA A 20 -4.41 0.67 0.84
N ASN A 21 -3.40 -0.17 1.07
CA ASN A 21 -2.19 -0.20 0.25
C ASN A 21 -2.49 -0.67 -1.18
N ASP A 22 -3.34 -1.70 -1.33
CA ASP A 22 -3.76 -2.21 -2.64
C ASP A 22 -4.60 -1.17 -3.40
N PHE A 23 -5.47 -0.43 -2.70
CA PHE A 23 -6.19 0.69 -3.29
C PHE A 23 -5.24 1.75 -3.85
N VAL A 24 -4.27 2.22 -3.05
CA VAL A 24 -3.27 3.20 -3.51
C VAL A 24 -2.52 2.66 -4.72
N GLN A 25 -2.01 1.42 -4.66
CA GLN A 25 -1.30 0.82 -5.78
C GLN A 25 -2.17 0.74 -7.06
N SER A 26 -3.47 0.53 -6.92
CA SER A 26 -4.41 0.51 -8.05
C SER A 26 -4.56 1.89 -8.73
N CYS A 27 -4.44 2.97 -7.96
CA CYS A 27 -4.48 4.35 -8.45
C CYS A 27 -3.18 4.79 -9.14
N LEU A 28 -2.06 4.08 -8.93
CA LEU A 28 -0.75 4.41 -9.52
C LEU A 28 -0.55 3.84 -10.93
N LYS A 29 -1.62 3.38 -11.57
CA LYS A 29 -1.59 2.95 -12.97
C LYS A 29 -1.33 4.16 -13.87
N PRO A 30 -0.69 3.94 -15.03
CA PRO A 30 -0.53 5.00 -16.03
C PRO A 30 -1.87 5.65 -16.38
N ALA A 31 -1.80 6.90 -16.81
CA ALA A 31 -2.97 7.65 -17.24
C ALA A 31 -3.73 6.88 -18.34
N TRP A 32 -5.05 6.93 -18.25
CA TRP A 32 -5.99 6.24 -19.13
C TRP A 32 -7.02 7.24 -19.63
N SER A 33 -7.55 7.02 -20.83
CA SER A 33 -8.61 7.86 -21.37
C SER A 33 -9.92 7.66 -20.60
N PRO A 34 -10.68 8.73 -20.26
CA PRO A 34 -10.52 10.16 -20.58
C PRO A 34 -9.83 11.00 -19.47
N TYR A 35 -9.09 10.35 -18.58
CA TYR A 35 -8.47 10.94 -17.40
C TYR A 35 -6.97 11.17 -17.57
N GLU A 36 -6.52 11.46 -18.80
CA GLU A 36 -5.11 11.67 -19.14
C GLU A 36 -4.46 12.83 -18.37
N THR A 37 -5.26 13.70 -17.75
CA THR A 37 -4.80 14.81 -16.91
C THR A 37 -4.92 14.53 -15.41
N GLN A 38 -5.59 13.44 -15.00
CA GLN A 38 -5.82 13.07 -13.60
C GLN A 38 -4.94 11.87 -13.22
N TYR A 39 -3.64 12.02 -13.44
CA TYR A 39 -2.64 11.02 -13.08
C TYR A 39 -1.52 11.65 -12.26
N LEU A 40 -0.85 10.81 -11.48
CA LEU A 40 0.36 11.21 -10.78
C LEU A 40 1.54 11.13 -11.76
N PRO A 41 2.39 12.17 -11.89
CA PRO A 41 3.57 12.12 -12.76
C PRO A 41 4.41 10.88 -12.48
N GLU A 42 4.95 10.25 -13.53
CA GLU A 42 5.55 8.90 -13.41
C GLU A 42 6.68 8.82 -12.37
N ARG A 43 7.47 9.89 -12.18
CA ARG A 43 8.50 9.96 -11.14
C ARG A 43 7.90 9.84 -9.73
N GLU A 44 6.77 10.49 -9.48
CA GLU A 44 6.06 10.43 -8.21
C GLU A 44 5.32 9.10 -8.07
N ALA A 45 4.71 8.60 -9.15
CA ALA A 45 4.08 7.29 -9.18
C ALA A 45 5.07 6.15 -8.88
N ASP A 46 6.27 6.17 -9.46
CA ASP A 46 7.33 5.21 -9.16
C ASP A 46 7.74 5.24 -7.68
N ARG A 47 7.91 6.45 -7.12
CA ARG A 47 8.20 6.61 -5.69
C ARG A 47 7.10 5.99 -4.83
N GLU A 48 5.84 6.21 -5.17
CA GLU A 48 4.72 5.63 -4.42
C GLU A 48 4.60 4.10 -4.61
N ARG A 49 4.88 3.57 -5.82
CA ARG A 49 4.92 2.11 -6.04
C ARG A 49 6.00 1.45 -5.18
N LYS A 50 7.17 2.07 -5.05
CA LYS A 50 8.24 1.60 -4.14
C LYS A 50 7.80 1.60 -2.68
N ARG A 51 7.08 2.64 -2.25
CA ARG A 51 6.48 2.69 -0.89
C ARG A 51 5.46 1.58 -0.70
N CYS A 52 4.56 1.36 -1.66
CA CYS A 52 3.59 0.27 -1.60
C CYS A 52 4.25 -1.11 -1.51
N ALA A 53 5.36 -1.33 -2.22
CA ALA A 53 6.14 -2.57 -2.13
C ALA A 53 6.75 -2.76 -0.74
N ALA A 54 7.35 -1.71 -0.16
CA ALA A 54 7.90 -1.75 1.19
C ALA A 54 6.81 -2.04 2.25
N VAL A 55 5.63 -1.44 2.10
CA VAL A 55 4.48 -1.73 2.99
C VAL A 55 4.03 -3.19 2.87
N LYS A 56 4.01 -3.77 1.67
CA LYS A 56 3.66 -5.20 1.48
C LYS A 56 4.64 -6.13 2.20
N ILE A 57 5.93 -5.85 2.10
CA ILE A 57 6.96 -6.60 2.84
C ILE A 57 6.69 -6.51 4.34
N ARG A 58 6.44 -5.29 4.85
CA ARG A 58 6.19 -5.06 6.27
C ARG A 58 4.92 -5.77 6.79
N ILE A 59 3.84 -5.79 5.99
CA ILE A 59 2.63 -6.55 6.33
C ILE A 59 2.93 -8.05 6.45
N ALA A 60 3.72 -8.61 5.52
CA ALA A 60 4.09 -10.02 5.55
C ALA A 60 4.91 -10.37 6.81
N GLU A 61 5.87 -9.52 7.18
CA GLU A 61 6.62 -9.66 8.44
C GLU A 61 5.70 -9.65 9.67
N LEU A 62 4.75 -8.70 9.74
CA LEU A 62 3.80 -8.60 10.86
C LEU A 62 2.84 -9.80 10.90
N HIS A 63 2.40 -10.33 9.75
CA HIS A 63 1.62 -11.57 9.71
C HIS A 63 2.40 -12.78 10.23
N ALA A 64 3.69 -12.89 9.91
CA ALA A 64 4.54 -13.96 10.42
C ALA A 64 4.65 -13.91 11.95
N GLN A 65 4.76 -12.70 12.53
CA GLN A 65 4.84 -12.50 13.98
C GLN A 65 3.54 -12.84 14.72
N ILE A 66 2.37 -12.71 14.09
CA ILE A 66 1.06 -13.06 14.70
C ILE A 66 0.77 -14.57 14.63
N THR A 67 1.44 -15.28 13.73
CA THR A 67 1.20 -16.72 13.51
C THR A 67 2.10 -17.59 14.40
N LEU A 68 3.19 -17.02 14.93
CA LEU A 68 4.03 -17.58 15.99
C LEU A 68 3.38 -17.39 17.36
#